data_AF-A0A660UEU0-F1
#
_entry.id   AF-A0A660UEU0-F1
#
_cell.length_a   1.000
_cell.length_b   1.000
_cell.length_c   1.000
_cell.angle_alpha   90.00
_cell.angle_beta   90.00
_cell.angle_gamma   90.00
#
_symmetry.space_group_name_H-M   'P 1'
#
loop_
_entity.id
_entity.type
_entity.pdbx_description
1 polymer ?
#
loop_
_entity_poly.entity_id
_entity_poly.type
_entity_poly.pdbx_seq_one_letter_code
_entity_poly.pdbx_strand_id
1 'polypeptide(L)'
;VKLICKVGEGVIARLGRVNGEFTMVIANVSIFEPPADQLEERLNECGIPFWPHGFVKVHGDIETLLQNWTNEYACLGYGTDLTPALADFSEQTGIKTVIV
;
A
#
# COMPACT_ATOMS: atom_id res chain seq x y z
N VAL A 1 -20.62 10.24 -3.61
CA VAL A 1 -19.45 11.10 -3.89
C VAL A 1 -18.34 10.18 -4.37
N LYS A 2 -17.79 10.38 -5.57
CA LYS A 2 -16.62 9.64 -6.06
C LYS A 2 -15.37 10.43 -5.61
N LEU A 3 -14.51 9.79 -4.82
CA LEU A 3 -13.30 10.42 -4.28
C LEU A 3 -12.08 9.67 -4.79
N ILE A 4 -11.08 10.42 -5.23
CA ILE A 4 -9.80 9.89 -5.67
C ILE A 4 -8.71 10.50 -4.77
N CYS A 5 -7.80 9.66 -4.31
CA CYS A 5 -6.62 10.10 -3.57
C CYS A 5 -5.82 11.14 -4.37
N LYS A 6 -5.29 12.17 -3.69
CA LYS A 6 -4.41 13.14 -4.35
C LYS A 6 -3.10 12.47 -4.76
N VAL A 7 -2.51 12.95 -5.85
CA VAL A 7 -1.19 12.54 -6.29
C VAL A 7 -0.13 12.80 -5.21
N GLY A 8 0.84 11.92 -5.08
CA GLY A 8 1.91 12.04 -4.09
C GLY A 8 2.76 10.79 -3.97
N GLU A 9 3.70 10.82 -3.02
CA GLU A 9 4.53 9.67 -2.66
C GLU A 9 4.15 9.19 -1.25
N GLY A 10 4.26 7.89 -1.01
CA GLY A 10 3.85 7.30 0.24
C GLY A 10 4.27 5.85 0.40
N VAL A 11 3.57 5.19 1.30
CA VAL A 11 3.86 3.82 1.72
C VAL A 11 2.55 3.08 1.89
N ILE A 12 2.49 1.85 1.38
CA ILE A 12 1.51 0.87 1.85
C ILE A 12 2.18 -0.03 2.87
N ALA A 13 1.53 -0.23 4.00
CA ALA A 13 2.02 -1.10 5.06
C ALA A 13 0.92 -2.01 5.58
N ARG A 14 1.33 -3.20 6.02
CA ARG A 14 0.46 -4.18 6.66
C ARG A 14 1.18 -4.89 7.80
N LEU A 15 0.59 -4.77 8.99
CA LEU A 15 0.91 -5.65 10.11
C LEU A 15 0.05 -6.92 10.04
N GLY A 16 0.70 -8.07 10.06
CA GLY A 16 0.08 -9.38 10.06
C GLY A 16 0.73 -10.33 11.06
N ARG A 17 0.28 -11.58 11.04
CA ARG A 17 0.91 -12.69 11.77
C ARG A 17 1.15 -13.86 10.84
N VAL A 18 2.36 -14.39 10.87
CA VAL A 18 2.76 -15.58 10.12
C VAL A 18 3.35 -16.57 11.10
N ASN A 19 2.76 -17.77 11.22
CA ASN A 19 3.20 -18.82 12.15
C ASN A 19 3.37 -18.34 13.61
N GLY A 20 2.51 -17.42 14.06
CA GLY A 20 2.55 -16.87 15.43
C GLY A 20 3.46 -15.65 15.60
N GLU A 21 4.29 -15.31 14.61
CA GLU A 21 5.18 -14.16 14.64
C GLU A 21 4.52 -12.93 14.00
N PHE A 22 4.65 -11.76 14.63
CA PHE A 22 4.23 -10.51 14.00
C PHE A 22 5.16 -10.17 12.83
N THR A 23 4.57 -9.82 11.69
CA THR A 23 5.30 -9.39 10.49
C THR A 23 4.74 -8.07 9.96
N MET A 24 5.60 -7.08 9.78
CA MET A 24 5.31 -5.82 9.11
C MET A 24 5.80 -5.91 7.66
N VAL A 25 4.89 -5.80 6.69
CA VAL A 25 5.23 -5.68 5.27
C VAL A 25 5.10 -4.21 4.88
N ILE A 26 6.12 -3.67 4.22
CA ILE A 26 6.24 -2.25 3.87
C ILE A 26 6.63 -2.16 2.39
N ALA A 27 5.92 -1.33 1.62
CA ALA A 27 6.30 -1.02 0.24
C ALA A 27 6.10 0.47 -0.05
N ASN A 28 7.13 1.09 -0.63
CA ASN A 28 7.03 2.46 -1.13
C ASN A 28 6.10 2.50 -2.35
N VAL A 29 5.30 3.57 -2.46
CA VAL A 29 4.36 3.74 -3.56
C VAL A 29 4.31 5.18 -4.07
N SER A 30 4.05 5.34 -5.37
CA SER A 30 3.52 6.59 -5.93
C SER A 30 2.00 6.49 -6.00
N ILE A 31 1.31 7.48 -5.44
CA ILE A 31 -0.12 7.71 -5.64
C ILE A 31 -0.29 8.57 -6.88
N PHE A 32 -1.10 8.11 -7.83
CA PHE A 32 -1.34 8.83 -9.07
C PHE A 32 -2.83 8.94 -9.37
N GLU A 33 -3.17 9.86 -10.27
CA GLU A 33 -4.51 9.95 -10.84
C GLU A 33 -4.41 9.56 -12.32
N PRO A 34 -5.22 8.61 -12.80
CA PRO A 34 -5.27 8.27 -14.22
C PRO A 34 -5.63 9.49 -15.07
N PRO A 35 -5.19 9.52 -16.35
CA PRO A 35 -5.68 10.49 -17.32
C PRO A 35 -7.22 10.53 -17.36
N ALA A 36 -7.78 11.72 -17.56
CA ALA A 36 -9.24 11.93 -17.48
C ALA A 36 -10.04 11.10 -18.49
N ASP A 37 -9.47 10.82 -19.66
CA ASP A 37 -10.04 9.97 -20.71
C ASP A 37 -10.04 8.48 -20.38
N GLN A 38 -9.23 8.05 -19.41
CA GLN A 38 -9.13 6.65 -18.95
C GLN A 38 -9.81 6.44 -17.59
N LEU A 39 -10.10 7.51 -16.85
CA LEU A 39 -10.53 7.43 -15.46
C LEU A 39 -11.80 6.58 -15.27
N GLU A 40 -12.79 6.71 -16.15
CA GLU A 40 -14.02 5.92 -16.05
C GLU A 40 -13.75 4.42 -16.21
N GLU A 41 -12.93 4.02 -17.18
CA GLU A 41 -12.52 2.63 -17.36
C GLU A 41 -11.80 2.10 -16.11
N ARG A 42 -10.81 2.87 -15.61
CA ARG A 42 -10.01 2.51 -14.42
C ARG A 42 -10.86 2.36 -13.15
N LEU A 43 -11.90 3.18 -12.96
CA LEU A 43 -12.84 3.05 -11.85
C LEU A 43 -13.72 1.80 -11.97
N ASN A 44 -14.01 1.35 -13.19
CA ASN A 44 -14.84 0.19 -13.43
C ASN A 44 -14.06 -1.14 -13.35
N GLU A 45 -12.72 -1.12 -13.39
CA GLU A 45 -11.86 -2.33 -13.33
C GLU A 45 -12.16 -3.23 -12.13
N CYS A 46 -12.47 -2.66 -10.96
CA CYS A 46 -12.75 -3.41 -9.73
C CYS A 46 -14.24 -3.79 -9.54
N GLY A 47 -15.12 -3.37 -10.45
CA GLY A 47 -16.57 -3.62 -10.38
C GLY A 47 -17.33 -2.80 -9.33
N ILE A 48 -16.64 -1.90 -8.60
CA ILE A 48 -17.23 -1.05 -7.53
C ILE A 48 -16.86 0.43 -7.69
N PRO A 49 -17.20 1.08 -8.84
CA PRO A 49 -16.74 2.42 -9.21
C PRO A 49 -17.25 3.58 -8.31
N PHE A 50 -18.11 3.28 -7.35
CA PHE A 50 -18.70 4.26 -6.43
C PHE A 50 -17.96 4.37 -5.09
N TRP A 51 -17.02 3.47 -4.79
CA TRP A 51 -16.15 3.58 -3.62
C TRP A 51 -15.04 4.63 -3.82
N PRO A 52 -14.43 5.14 -2.75
CA PRO A 52 -13.19 5.92 -2.86
C PRO A 52 -12.07 5.08 -3.48
N HIS A 53 -11.27 5.68 -4.37
CA HIS A 53 -10.17 5.00 -5.06
C HIS A 53 -8.83 5.64 -4.75
N GLY A 54 -7.82 4.80 -4.55
CA GLY A 54 -6.41 5.17 -4.58
C GLY A 54 -5.72 4.36 -5.66
N PHE A 55 -5.25 5.02 -6.72
CA PHE A 55 -4.40 4.36 -7.72
C PHE A 55 -2.96 4.47 -7.25
N VAL A 56 -2.34 3.32 -7.03
CA VAL A 56 -0.99 3.24 -6.47
C VAL A 56 -0.09 2.44 -7.39
N LYS A 57 1.16 2.88 -7.52
CA LYS A 57 2.24 2.12 -8.15
C LYS A 57 3.24 1.73 -7.07
N VAL A 58 3.45 0.43 -6.90
CA VAL A 58 4.45 -0.11 -5.98
C VAL A 58 5.85 0.05 -6.59
N HIS A 59 6.79 0.53 -5.78
CA HIS A 59 8.21 0.56 -6.10
C HIS A 59 8.89 -0.64 -5.46
N GLY A 60 9.02 -1.74 -6.21
CA GLY A 60 9.58 -2.98 -5.70
C GLY A 60 9.12 -4.18 -6.53
N ASP A 61 9.40 -5.38 -6.06
CA ASP A 61 8.91 -6.61 -6.67
C ASP A 61 7.48 -6.92 -6.20
N ILE A 62 6.51 -6.79 -7.11
CA ILE A 62 5.10 -7.03 -6.82
C ILE A 62 4.82 -8.47 -6.36
N GLU A 63 5.58 -9.46 -6.86
CA GLU A 63 5.39 -10.85 -6.46
C GLU A 63 5.82 -11.05 -5.02
N THR A 64 6.96 -10.47 -4.63
CA THR A 64 7.41 -10.46 -3.24
C THR A 64 6.39 -9.79 -2.32
N LEU A 65 5.79 -8.65 -2.74
CA LEU A 65 4.72 -8.00 -1.97
C LEU A 65 3.54 -8.94 -1.75
N LEU A 66 2.99 -9.49 -2.82
CA LEU A 66 1.77 -10.31 -2.79
C LEU A 66 1.97 -11.60 -1.98
N GLN A 67 3.13 -12.25 -2.08
CA GLN A 67 3.42 -13.47 -1.32
C GLN A 67 3.52 -13.23 0.20
N ASN A 68 3.89 -12.01 0.62
CA ASN A 68 3.98 -11.66 2.03
C ASN A 68 2.70 -10.97 2.56
N TRP A 69 1.78 -10.57 1.68
CA TRP A 69 0.59 -9.80 2.06
C TRP A 69 -0.46 -10.68 2.73
N THR A 70 -0.67 -10.49 4.04
CA THR A 70 -1.43 -11.44 4.87
C THR A 70 -2.96 -11.34 4.75
N ASN A 71 -3.51 -10.34 4.06
CA ASN A 71 -4.95 -10.19 3.83
C ASN A 71 -5.26 -9.19 2.70
N GLU A 72 -6.53 -8.92 2.44
CA GLU A 72 -6.98 -8.02 1.35
C GLU A 72 -6.86 -6.51 1.66
N TYR A 73 -6.41 -6.12 2.86
CA TYR A 73 -6.46 -4.73 3.32
C TYR A 73 -5.06 -4.11 3.40
N ALA A 74 -4.93 -2.83 3.05
CA ALA A 74 -3.71 -2.04 3.19
C ALA A 74 -3.95 -0.76 3.99
N CYS A 75 -2.93 -0.30 4.71
CA CYS A 75 -2.88 1.08 5.21
C CYS A 75 -1.99 1.90 4.26
N LEU A 76 -2.58 2.87 3.57
CA LEU A 76 -1.85 3.83 2.74
C LEU A 76 -1.55 5.10 3.57
N GLY A 77 -0.27 5.42 3.71
CA GLY A 77 0.21 6.67 4.31
C GLY A 77 0.96 7.52 3.29
N TYR A 78 0.81 8.84 3.37
CA TYR A 78 1.59 9.79 2.57
C TYR A 78 2.89 10.15 3.30
N GLY A 79 3.98 10.28 2.54
CA GLY A 79 5.30 10.61 3.07
C GLY A 79 6.30 9.46 2.90
N THR A 80 7.49 9.79 2.38
CA THR A 80 8.58 8.83 2.16
C THR A 80 9.36 8.51 3.44
N ASP A 81 9.19 9.34 4.47
CA ASP A 81 9.75 9.17 5.82
C ASP A 81 9.03 8.07 6.63
N LEU A 82 7.87 7.58 6.17
CA LEU A 82 7.14 6.51 6.83
C LEU A 82 7.86 5.17 6.80
N THR A 83 8.55 4.83 5.71
CA THR A 83 9.29 3.56 5.60
C THR A 83 10.37 3.42 6.68
N PRO A 84 11.30 4.38 6.84
CA PRO A 84 12.28 4.28 7.92
C PRO A 84 11.61 4.32 9.30
N ALA A 85 10.58 5.15 9.52
CA ALA A 85 9.88 5.18 10.80
C ALA A 85 9.21 3.84 11.17
N LEU A 86 8.61 3.15 10.19
CA LEU A 86 7.98 1.84 10.38
C LEU A 86 9.01 0.72 10.57
N ALA A 87 10.17 0.82 9.90
CA ALA A 87 11.29 -0.11 10.11
C ALA A 87 11.86 0.03 11.53
N ASP A 88 12.13 1.25 11.98
CA ASP A 88 12.61 1.55 13.34
C ASP A 88 11.61 1.09 14.41
N PHE A 89 10.31 1.31 14.17
CA PHE A 89 9.26 0.81 15.06
C PHE A 89 9.28 -0.72 15.16
N SER A 90 9.44 -1.39 14.02
CA SER A 90 9.46 -2.85 13.97
C SER A 90 10.68 -3.43 14.69
N GLU A 91 11.84 -2.79 14.54
CA GLU A 91 13.07 -3.14 15.29
C GLU A 91 12.86 -3.00 16.80
N GLN A 92 12.35 -1.86 17.25
CA GLN A 92 12.12 -1.57 18.68
C GLN A 92 11.13 -2.54 19.34
N THR A 93 10.18 -3.08 18.56
CA THR A 93 9.11 -3.94 19.06
C THR A 93 9.36 -5.43 18.80
N GLY A 94 10.46 -5.78 18.12
CA GLY A 94 10.76 -7.17 17.74
C GLY A 94 9.83 -7.73 16.66
N ILE A 95 9.20 -6.88 15.85
CA ILE A 95 8.37 -7.28 14.72
C ILE A 95 9.28 -7.60 13.52
N LYS A 96 9.05 -8.76 12.89
CA LYS A 96 9.76 -9.13 11.66
C LYS A 96 9.38 -8.16 10.55
N THR A 97 10.35 -7.57 9.87
CA THR A 97 10.10 -6.60 8.80
C THR A 97 10.39 -7.21 7.43
N VAL A 98 9.49 -6.98 6.47
CA VAL A 98 9.69 -7.26 5.04
C VAL A 98 9.52 -5.94 4.30
N ILE A 99 10.61 -5.44 3.72
CA ILE A 99 10.59 -4.26 2.87
C ILE A 99 10.72 -4.74 1.43
N VAL A 100 9.79 -4.30 0.59
CA VAL A 100 9.68 -4.68 -0.82
C VAL A 100 10.20 -3.57 -1.73
#